data_AF-A0A523G6R3-F1
#
_entry.id   AF-A0A523G6R3-F1
#
_cell.length_a   1.000
_cell.length_b   1.000
_cell.length_c   1.000
_cell.angle_alpha   90.00
_cell.angle_beta   90.00
_cell.angle_gamma   90.00
#
_symmetry.space_group_name_H-M   'P 1'
#
loop_
_entity.id
_entity.type
_entity.pdbx_description
1 polymer ?
#
loop_
_entity_poly.entity_id
_entity_poly.type
_entity_poly.pdbx_seq_one_letter_code
_entity_poly.pdbx_strand_id
1 'polypeptide(L)'
;MHQRVAGTNVNAETMLATDYLNHFNEVVMLFEMMPDMPDCLDELKAWRPKTYQEHFQDSVFSDRELAIEAYDHAPIKYRAPFETIIGCLVNDLQDAIAEVEAAINGGGVKGRISAVVDAALPSIRSHLDMAGAIINGVVVTMDQSEIDKILES
;
A
#
# COMPACT_ATOMS: atom_id res chain seq x y z
N MET A 1 -21.87 -14.04 -5.37
CA MET A 1 -20.50 -13.58 -5.07
C MET A 1 -19.64 -14.66 -4.43
N HIS A 2 -19.94 -15.15 -3.22
CA HIS A 2 -19.14 -16.17 -2.53
C HIS A 2 -18.77 -17.43 -3.35
N GLN A 3 -19.70 -17.98 -4.14
CA GLN A 3 -19.41 -19.15 -5.01
C GLN A 3 -18.57 -18.81 -6.25
N ARG A 4 -18.47 -17.54 -6.65
CA ARG A 4 -17.72 -17.08 -7.83
C ARG A 4 -16.24 -16.81 -7.55
N VAL A 5 -15.89 -16.50 -6.30
CA VAL A 5 -14.50 -16.21 -5.84
C VAL A 5 -13.75 -17.47 -5.37
N ALA A 6 -14.44 -18.60 -5.18
CA ALA A 6 -13.84 -19.86 -4.77
C ALA A 6 -12.83 -20.34 -5.84
N GLY A 7 -11.55 -20.43 -5.47
CA GLY A 7 -10.46 -20.84 -6.37
C GLY A 7 -9.74 -19.69 -7.10
N THR A 8 -10.04 -18.44 -6.75
CA THR A 8 -9.35 -17.23 -7.24
C THR A 8 -8.45 -16.62 -6.16
N ASN A 9 -7.59 -15.65 -6.49
CA ASN A 9 -6.83 -14.88 -5.49
C ASN A 9 -7.68 -13.83 -4.74
N VAL A 10 -9.01 -13.82 -4.94
CA VAL A 10 -9.95 -13.02 -4.15
C VAL A 10 -10.36 -13.82 -2.92
N ASN A 11 -10.14 -13.26 -1.73
CA ASN A 11 -10.55 -13.88 -0.48
C ASN A 11 -12.08 -13.89 -0.36
N ALA A 12 -12.65 -15.08 -0.15
CA ALA A 12 -14.09 -15.26 -0.15
C ALA A 12 -14.83 -14.62 1.04
N GLU A 13 -14.13 -14.37 2.15
CA GLU A 13 -14.71 -13.73 3.33
C GLU A 13 -14.68 -12.20 3.22
N THR A 14 -13.57 -11.65 2.75
CA THR A 14 -13.34 -10.19 2.71
C THR A 14 -13.73 -9.56 1.39
N MET A 15 -13.81 -10.36 0.32
CA MET A 15 -13.95 -9.93 -1.08
C MET A 15 -12.80 -9.04 -1.56
N LEU A 16 -11.64 -9.11 -0.90
CA LEU A 16 -10.43 -8.40 -1.28
C LEU A 16 -9.39 -9.36 -1.86
N ALA A 17 -8.46 -8.85 -2.65
CA ALA A 17 -7.44 -9.65 -3.34
C ALA A 17 -6.04 -9.14 -2.99
N THR A 18 -5.15 -10.06 -2.64
CA THR A 18 -3.76 -9.74 -2.24
C THR A 18 -2.95 -9.13 -3.36
N ASP A 19 -3.30 -9.43 -4.61
CA ASP A 19 -2.68 -8.84 -5.82
C ASP A 19 -2.68 -7.31 -5.79
N TYR A 20 -3.66 -6.68 -5.13
CA TYR A 20 -3.67 -5.23 -4.97
C TYR A 20 -2.40 -4.69 -4.30
N LEU A 21 -1.81 -5.42 -3.35
CA LEU A 21 -0.63 -4.96 -2.63
C LEU A 21 0.66 -5.00 -3.46
N ASN A 22 0.65 -5.66 -4.62
CA ASN A 22 1.85 -5.83 -5.44
C ASN A 22 2.45 -4.49 -5.90
N HIS A 23 1.62 -3.54 -6.32
CA HIS A 23 2.12 -2.23 -6.78
C HIS A 23 2.72 -1.38 -5.65
N PHE A 24 2.38 -1.67 -4.39
CA PHE A 24 3.06 -1.08 -3.23
C PHE A 24 4.38 -1.79 -2.94
N ASN A 25 4.40 -3.13 -2.97
CA ASN A 25 5.65 -3.89 -2.80
C ASN A 25 6.71 -3.48 -3.84
N GLU A 26 6.30 -3.23 -5.09
CA GLU A 26 7.18 -2.74 -6.15
C GLU A 26 7.81 -1.39 -5.83
N VAL A 27 7.04 -0.40 -5.38
CA VAL A 27 7.59 0.91 -5.01
C VAL A 27 8.42 0.84 -3.73
N VAL A 28 8.07 -0.02 -2.78
CA VAL A 28 8.87 -0.23 -1.56
C VAL A 28 10.23 -0.82 -1.90
N MET A 29 10.30 -1.82 -2.79
CA MET A 29 11.58 -2.35 -3.26
C MET A 29 12.42 -1.27 -3.94
N LEU A 30 11.81 -0.41 -4.77
CA LEU A 30 12.52 0.71 -5.41
C LEU A 30 13.02 1.73 -4.38
N PHE A 31 12.18 2.08 -3.39
CA PHE A 31 12.51 2.97 -2.30
C PHE A 31 13.69 2.47 -1.46
N GLU A 32 13.72 1.17 -1.13
CA GLU A 32 14.81 0.53 -0.39
C GLU A 32 16.17 0.62 -1.10
N MET A 33 16.17 0.65 -2.43
CA MET A 33 17.38 0.72 -3.24
C MET A 33 17.93 2.14 -3.42
N MET A 34 17.20 3.19 -3.02
CA MET A 34 17.59 4.60 -3.23
C MET A 34 18.97 5.00 -2.70
N PRO A 35 19.48 4.48 -1.57
CA PRO A 35 20.83 4.81 -1.12
C PRO A 35 21.93 4.32 -2.06
N ASP A 36 21.67 3.25 -2.81
CA ASP A 36 22.58 2.65 -3.78
C ASP A 36 22.30 3.10 -5.22
N MET A 37 21.05 3.47 -5.52
CA MET A 37 20.58 3.84 -6.85
C MET A 37 19.85 5.19 -6.86
N PRO A 38 20.50 6.30 -6.46
CA PRO A 38 19.86 7.62 -6.42
C PRO A 38 19.47 8.15 -7.81
N ASP A 39 20.12 7.65 -8.88
CA ASP A 39 19.81 8.03 -10.26
C ASP A 39 18.43 7.52 -10.73
N CYS A 40 17.83 6.55 -10.02
CA CYS A 40 16.49 6.04 -10.28
C CYS A 40 15.38 6.86 -9.58
N LEU A 41 15.70 8.06 -9.05
CA LEU A 41 14.73 8.94 -8.41
C LEU A 41 13.52 9.24 -9.32
N ASP A 42 13.74 9.44 -10.62
CA ASP A 42 12.64 9.73 -11.56
C ASP A 42 11.66 8.56 -11.68
N GLU A 43 12.14 7.31 -11.58
CA GLU A 43 11.28 6.11 -11.59
C GLU A 43 10.46 6.04 -10.30
N LEU A 44 11.09 6.31 -9.15
CA LEU A 44 10.40 6.37 -7.86
C LEU A 44 9.33 7.47 -7.85
N LYS A 45 9.65 8.63 -8.40
CA LYS A 45 8.73 9.76 -8.56
C LYS A 45 7.67 9.56 -9.64
N ALA A 46 7.84 8.59 -10.54
CA ALA A 46 6.81 8.26 -11.52
C ALA A 46 5.70 7.40 -10.90
N TRP A 47 5.97 6.70 -9.79
CA TRP A 47 4.98 5.91 -9.09
C TRP A 47 3.82 6.79 -8.59
N ARG A 48 2.59 6.33 -8.82
CA ARG A 48 1.38 6.98 -8.34
C ARG A 48 0.50 5.94 -7.65
N PRO A 49 -0.10 6.26 -6.50
CA PRO A 49 -1.05 5.36 -5.85
C PRO A 49 -2.24 5.13 -6.77
N LYS A 50 -2.76 3.90 -6.79
CA LYS A 50 -3.98 3.55 -7.51
C LYS A 50 -5.05 3.12 -6.54
N THR A 51 -6.29 3.50 -6.80
CA THR A 51 -7.44 2.90 -6.11
C THR A 51 -7.49 1.40 -6.38
N TYR A 52 -8.23 0.67 -5.54
CA TYR A 52 -8.41 -0.77 -5.70
C TYR A 52 -8.90 -1.12 -7.11
N GLN A 53 -9.96 -0.46 -7.59
CA GLN A 53 -10.50 -0.71 -8.93
C GLN A 53 -9.52 -0.32 -10.05
N GLU A 54 -8.85 0.84 -9.96
CA GLU A 54 -7.88 1.28 -10.97
C GLU A 54 -6.70 0.30 -11.10
N HIS A 55 -6.18 -0.21 -9.99
CA HIS A 55 -5.12 -1.22 -10.00
C HIS A 55 -5.53 -2.43 -10.84
N PHE A 56 -6.73 -2.98 -10.59
CA PHE A 56 -7.18 -4.16 -11.31
C PHE A 56 -7.54 -3.89 -12.78
N GLN A 57 -8.08 -2.70 -13.10
CA GLN A 57 -8.35 -2.30 -14.48
C GLN A 57 -7.09 -2.32 -15.35
N ASP A 58 -5.96 -1.89 -14.79
CA ASP A 58 -4.68 -1.83 -15.50
C ASP A 58 -3.85 -3.13 -15.39
N SER A 59 -4.21 -4.03 -14.48
CA SER A 59 -3.45 -5.24 -14.20
C SER A 59 -3.63 -6.35 -15.25
N VAL A 60 -2.65 -7.25 -15.32
CA VAL A 60 -2.71 -8.53 -16.04
C VAL A 60 -3.36 -9.65 -15.21
N PHE A 61 -3.97 -9.30 -14.07
CA PHE A 61 -4.59 -10.25 -13.16
C PHE A 61 -5.79 -10.94 -13.84
N SER A 62 -5.77 -12.28 -13.87
CA SER A 62 -6.75 -13.09 -14.61
C SER A 62 -8.19 -12.85 -14.17
N ASP A 63 -8.40 -12.60 -12.87
CA ASP A 63 -9.72 -12.40 -12.28
C ASP A 63 -10.01 -10.91 -11.99
N ARG A 64 -9.40 -9.97 -12.73
CA ARG A 64 -9.52 -8.52 -12.48
C ARG A 64 -10.95 -7.99 -12.45
N GLU A 65 -11.81 -8.43 -13.38
CA GLU A 65 -13.22 -8.01 -13.41
C GLU A 65 -13.97 -8.52 -12.18
N LEU A 66 -13.64 -9.74 -11.74
CA LEU A 66 -14.21 -10.33 -10.54
C LEU A 66 -13.74 -9.60 -9.29
N ALA A 67 -12.45 -9.25 -9.19
CA ALA A 67 -11.91 -8.48 -8.06
C ALA A 67 -12.57 -7.10 -7.94
N ILE A 68 -12.74 -6.40 -9.06
CA ILE A 68 -13.44 -5.11 -9.11
C ILE A 68 -14.89 -5.26 -8.62
N GLU A 69 -15.64 -6.25 -9.14
CA GLU A 69 -17.01 -6.53 -8.70
C GLU A 69 -17.08 -6.95 -7.22
N ALA A 70 -16.10 -7.74 -6.76
CA ALA A 70 -16.04 -8.23 -5.39
C ALA A 70 -15.91 -7.09 -4.39
N TYR A 71 -15.09 -6.09 -4.72
CA TYR A 71 -14.82 -4.95 -3.86
C TYR A 71 -16.08 -4.14 -3.53
N ASP A 72 -16.99 -3.97 -4.50
CA ASP A 72 -18.27 -3.29 -4.28
C ASP A 72 -19.18 -4.05 -3.30
N HIS A 73 -18.94 -5.36 -3.14
CA HIS A 73 -19.63 -6.24 -2.21
C HIS A 73 -18.83 -6.55 -0.93
N ALA A 74 -17.66 -5.94 -0.74
CA ALA A 74 -16.81 -6.18 0.43
C ALA A 74 -17.52 -5.76 1.73
N PRO A 75 -17.56 -6.61 2.76
CA PRO A 75 -18.15 -6.23 4.05
C PRO A 75 -17.46 -5.00 4.64
N ILE A 76 -18.25 -4.02 5.09
CA ILE A 76 -17.73 -2.74 5.60
C ILE A 76 -16.72 -2.90 6.75
N LYS A 77 -16.87 -3.96 7.56
CA LYS A 77 -15.95 -4.31 8.65
C LYS A 77 -14.52 -4.67 8.20
N TYR A 78 -14.32 -4.98 6.92
CA TYR A 78 -13.00 -5.16 6.31
C TYR A 78 -12.66 -3.99 5.39
N ARG A 79 -13.63 -3.52 4.59
CA ARG A 79 -13.39 -2.48 3.59
C ARG A 79 -12.96 -1.15 4.21
N ALA A 80 -13.63 -0.69 5.27
CA ALA A 80 -13.30 0.59 5.89
C ALA A 80 -11.91 0.58 6.58
N PRO A 81 -11.55 -0.39 7.44
CA PRO A 81 -10.19 -0.47 7.99
C PRO A 81 -9.12 -0.61 6.89
N PHE A 82 -9.41 -1.37 5.84
CA PHE A 82 -8.52 -1.52 4.70
C PHE A 82 -8.26 -0.18 3.99
N GLU A 83 -9.32 0.55 3.62
CA GLU A 83 -9.22 1.87 3.00
C GLU A 83 -8.43 2.86 3.88
N THR A 84 -8.66 2.85 5.21
CA THR A 84 -7.91 3.67 6.17
C THR A 84 -6.42 3.36 6.15
N ILE A 85 -6.04 2.08 6.28
CA ILE A 85 -4.63 1.67 6.30
C ILE A 85 -3.94 1.95 4.95
N ILE A 86 -4.65 1.76 3.83
CA ILE A 86 -4.13 2.15 2.51
C ILE A 86 -3.91 3.67 2.42
N GLY A 87 -4.80 4.48 2.98
CA GLY A 87 -4.61 5.93 3.09
C GLY A 87 -3.34 6.29 3.86
N CYS A 88 -3.12 5.68 5.03
CA CYS A 88 -1.90 5.88 5.81
C CYS A 88 -0.64 5.46 5.03
N LEU A 89 -0.66 4.28 4.40
CA LEU A 89 0.45 3.78 3.59
C LEU A 89 0.80 4.72 2.43
N VAL A 90 -0.22 5.26 1.75
CA VAL A 90 -0.01 6.21 0.65
C VAL A 90 0.63 7.50 1.15
N ASN A 91 0.20 8.02 2.30
CA ASN A 91 0.80 9.21 2.89
C ASN A 91 2.26 8.95 3.28
N ASP A 92 2.55 7.86 4.01
CA ASP A 92 3.91 7.47 4.39
C ASP A 92 4.84 7.38 3.17
N LEU A 93 4.38 6.75 2.09
CA LEU A 93 5.16 6.62 0.85
C LEU A 93 5.40 7.97 0.18
N GLN A 94 4.40 8.84 0.10
CA GLN A 94 4.55 10.16 -0.51
C GLN A 94 5.52 11.04 0.26
N ASP A 95 5.41 11.06 1.59
CA ASP A 95 6.31 11.80 2.47
C ASP A 95 7.74 11.26 2.35
N ALA A 96 7.91 9.94 2.40
CA ALA A 96 9.21 9.30 2.25
C ALA A 96 9.87 9.58 0.89
N ILE A 97 9.10 9.56 -0.20
CA ILE A 97 9.60 9.91 -1.54
C ILE A 97 10.04 11.38 -1.59
N ALA A 98 9.28 12.29 -1.00
CA ALA A 98 9.62 13.71 -0.93
C ALA A 98 10.90 13.95 -0.10
N GLU A 99 11.08 13.23 0.99
CA GLU A 99 12.29 13.30 1.81
C GLU A 99 13.53 12.77 1.09
N VAL A 100 13.41 11.66 0.35
CA VAL A 100 14.49 11.13 -0.50
C VAL A 100 14.87 12.14 -1.59
N GLU A 101 13.87 12.74 -2.25
CA GLU A 101 14.11 13.79 -3.24
C GLU A 101 14.87 14.97 -2.63
N ALA A 102 14.45 15.43 -1.44
CA ALA A 102 15.14 16.51 -0.73
C ALA A 102 16.58 16.13 -0.35
N ALA A 103 16.81 14.88 0.09
CA ALA A 103 18.14 14.38 0.43
C ALA A 103 19.07 14.34 -0.80
N ILE A 104 18.55 13.92 -1.96
CA ILE A 104 19.28 13.89 -3.23
C ILE A 104 19.61 15.31 -3.69
N ASN A 105 18.60 16.19 -3.76
CA ASN A 105 18.78 17.59 -4.16
C ASN A 105 19.70 18.38 -3.21
N GLY A 106 19.77 17.98 -1.94
CA GLY A 106 20.67 18.54 -0.92
C GLY A 106 22.13 18.06 -1.00
N GLY A 107 22.52 17.37 -2.08
CA GLY A 107 23.88 16.88 -2.32
C GLY A 107 24.07 15.37 -2.23
N GLY A 108 22.98 14.58 -2.14
CA GLY A 108 22.96 13.16 -2.50
C GLY A 108 23.92 12.25 -1.73
N VAL A 109 24.26 12.58 -0.49
CA VAL A 109 25.17 11.73 0.30
C VAL A 109 24.42 10.46 0.70
N LYS A 110 24.94 9.29 0.28
CA LYS A 110 24.38 7.95 0.57
C LYS A 110 23.86 7.80 2.00
N GLY A 111 24.64 8.21 3.01
CA GLY A 111 24.24 8.11 4.41
C GLY A 111 23.00 8.93 4.79
N ARG A 112 22.72 10.06 4.11
CA ARG A 112 21.48 10.82 4.32
C ARG A 112 20.27 10.12 3.70
N ILE A 113 20.44 9.58 2.51
CA ILE A 113 19.38 8.82 1.81
C ILE A 113 19.07 7.55 2.62
N SER A 114 20.09 6.83 3.10
CA SER A 114 19.92 5.69 4.01
C SER A 114 19.14 6.07 5.26
N ALA A 115 19.44 7.21 5.89
CA ALA A 115 18.73 7.64 7.10
C ALA A 115 17.24 7.90 6.85
N VAL A 116 16.87 8.45 5.69
CA VAL A 116 15.46 8.64 5.29
C VAL A 116 14.79 7.27 5.10
N VAL A 117 15.42 6.37 4.35
CA VAL A 117 14.89 5.03 4.08
C VAL A 117 14.72 4.24 5.39
N ASP A 118 15.73 4.20 6.24
CA ASP A 118 15.72 3.48 7.51
C ASP A 118 14.66 4.02 8.49
N ALA A 119 14.34 5.32 8.41
CA ALA A 119 13.33 5.95 9.24
C ALA A 119 11.89 5.63 8.77
N ALA A 120 11.64 5.65 7.46
CA ALA A 120 10.30 5.47 6.90
C ALA A 120 9.90 3.99 6.74
N LEU A 121 10.86 3.11 6.45
CA LEU A 121 10.57 1.73 6.06
C LEU A 121 9.79 0.90 7.10
N PRO A 122 10.02 1.05 8.43
CA PRO A 122 9.25 0.32 9.43
C PRO A 122 7.75 0.64 9.42
N SER A 123 7.35 1.91 9.27
CA SER A 123 5.92 2.28 9.25
C SER A 123 5.24 1.79 7.97
N ILE A 124 5.90 1.97 6.83
CA ILE A 124 5.44 1.48 5.51
C ILE A 124 5.19 -0.03 5.54
N ARG A 125 6.16 -0.81 6.03
CA ARG A 125 6.02 -2.28 6.13
C ARG A 125 4.91 -2.68 7.11
N SER A 126 4.79 -1.98 8.24
CA SER A 126 3.70 -2.20 9.20
C SER A 126 2.32 -1.98 8.56
N HIS A 127 2.14 -0.88 7.82
CA HIS A 127 0.89 -0.62 7.09
C HIS A 127 0.60 -1.66 6.02
N LEU A 128 1.63 -2.12 5.27
CA LEU A 128 1.49 -3.21 4.30
C LEU A 128 1.06 -4.53 4.95
N ASP A 129 1.70 -4.92 6.06
CA ASP A 129 1.38 -6.15 6.79
C ASP A 129 -0.06 -6.10 7.34
N MET A 130 -0.48 -4.94 7.87
CA MET A 130 -1.86 -4.73 8.34
C MET A 130 -2.88 -4.82 7.19
N ALA A 131 -2.60 -4.21 6.04
CA ALA A 131 -3.45 -4.33 4.86
C ALA A 131 -3.57 -5.80 4.40
N GLY A 132 -2.44 -6.52 4.37
CA GLY A 132 -2.41 -7.95 4.06
C GLY A 132 -3.21 -8.79 5.05
N ALA A 133 -3.13 -8.48 6.34
CA ALA A 133 -3.91 -9.15 7.38
C ALA A 133 -5.42 -8.93 7.19
N ILE A 134 -5.84 -7.70 6.88
CA ILE A 134 -7.25 -7.37 6.62
C ILE A 134 -7.77 -8.11 5.39
N ILE A 135 -7.00 -8.16 4.29
CA ILE A 135 -7.36 -8.95 3.09
C ILE A 135 -7.60 -10.42 3.44
N ASN A 136 -6.82 -10.96 4.38
CA ASN A 136 -6.90 -12.35 4.82
C ASN A 136 -7.96 -12.61 5.92
N GLY A 137 -8.79 -11.62 6.27
CA GLY A 137 -9.92 -11.81 7.18
C GLY A 137 -9.65 -11.45 8.63
N VAL A 138 -8.47 -10.88 8.95
CA VAL A 138 -8.22 -10.33 10.28
C VAL A 138 -9.09 -9.09 10.47
N VAL A 139 -10.07 -9.19 11.35
CA VAL A 139 -10.82 -8.02 11.82
C VAL A 139 -9.91 -7.25 12.75
N VAL A 140 -9.31 -6.18 12.24
CA VAL A 140 -8.64 -5.20 13.10
C VAL A 140 -9.75 -4.49 13.85
N THR A 141 -9.95 -4.84 15.11
CA THR A 141 -10.72 -4.00 16.04
C THR A 141 -9.85 -2.78 16.31
N MET A 142 -9.80 -1.84 15.37
CA MET A 142 -9.42 -0.48 15.69
C MET A 142 -10.52 -0.01 16.63
N ASP A 143 -10.23 0.01 17.92
CA ASP A 143 -11.08 0.74 18.87
C ASP A 143 -11.28 2.12 18.25
N GLN A 144 -12.52 2.56 18.13
CA GLN A 144 -12.89 3.81 17.42
C GLN A 144 -12.03 5.00 17.88
N SER A 145 -11.48 4.93 19.10
CA SER A 145 -10.57 5.90 19.71
C SER A 145 -9.14 6.01 19.13
N GLU A 146 -8.68 5.07 18.29
CA GLU A 146 -7.36 5.15 17.64
C GLU A 146 -7.42 5.79 16.25
N ILE A 147 -8.54 5.67 15.54
CA ILE A 147 -8.76 6.32 14.24
C ILE A 147 -8.75 7.85 14.40
N ASP A 148 -9.37 8.35 15.47
CA ASP A 148 -9.37 9.79 15.79
C ASP A 148 -7.95 10.32 16.07
N LYS A 149 -7.05 9.49 16.63
CA LYS A 149 -5.66 9.90 16.92
C LYS A 149 -4.78 9.96 15.68
N ILE A 150 -5.08 9.19 14.65
CA ILE A 150 -4.33 9.17 13.38
C ILE A 150 -4.78 10.32 12.47
N LEU A 151 -6.02 10.79 12.60
CA LEU A 151 -6.58 11.90 11.80
C LEU A 151 -6.28 13.30 12.38
N GLU A 152 -5.75 13.38 13.61
CA GLU A 152 -5.47 14.64 14.31
C GLU A 152 -3.97 15.01 14.43
N SER A 153 -3.05 14.23 13.85
CA SER A 153 -1.60 14.51 13.84
C SER A 153 -1.12 15.02 12.49
#